data_AF-A0A1V8T853-F1
#
_entry.id   AF-A0A1V8T853-F1
#
_cell.length_a   1.000
_cell.length_b   1.000
_cell.length_c   1.000
_cell.angle_alpha   90.00
_cell.angle_beta   90.00
_cell.angle_gamma   90.00
#
_symmetry.space_group_name_H-M   'P 1'
#
loop_
_entity.id
_entity.type
_entity.pdbx_description
1 polymer ?
#
loop_
_entity_poly.entity_id
_entity_poly.type
_entity_poly.pdbx_seq_one_letter_code
_entity_poly.pdbx_strand_id
1 'polypeptide(L)'
;MKPSTILPILTLLLPQVLAATDYQNAMTCGQRFPRINGAIEKFCYKKNTSGVATNDLVIPSAYASIGSMFYGFKGNKLVVQITGQCSPAQWVPAQWCLSQFHEMCAQASHPLGKVEERKRGRMYRGGKQRSQGVKFM
;
A
#
# COMPACT_ATOMS: atom_id res chain seq x y z
N MET A 1 15.35 -23.99 -41.98
CA MET A 1 14.60 -22.77 -41.61
C MET A 1 14.62 -22.67 -40.08
N LYS A 2 15.30 -21.68 -39.51
CA LYS A 2 15.39 -21.46 -38.04
C LYS A 2 14.46 -20.30 -37.69
N PRO A 3 13.54 -20.44 -36.72
CA PRO A 3 12.66 -19.35 -36.38
C PRO A 3 13.40 -18.31 -35.53
N SER A 4 13.41 -17.09 -36.07
CA SER A 4 13.30 -15.78 -35.42
C SER A 4 13.72 -15.62 -33.96
N THR A 5 14.89 -15.01 -33.78
CA THR A 5 15.26 -14.18 -32.64
C THR A 5 14.75 -12.75 -32.83
N ILE A 6 13.47 -12.48 -32.52
CA ILE A 6 12.92 -11.12 -32.42
C ILE A 6 12.09 -11.03 -31.13
N LEU A 7 12.75 -11.03 -29.97
CA LEU A 7 12.08 -11.00 -28.66
C LEU A 7 12.77 -10.20 -27.53
N PRO A 8 13.80 -9.34 -27.70
CA PRO A 8 14.32 -8.57 -26.56
C PRO A 8 13.80 -7.13 -26.43
N ILE A 9 13.01 -6.60 -27.38
CA ILE A 9 12.68 -5.16 -27.39
C ILE A 9 11.45 -4.81 -26.52
N LEU A 10 10.55 -5.77 -26.25
CA LEU A 10 9.30 -5.47 -25.54
C LEU A 10 9.47 -5.31 -24.00
N THR A 11 10.58 -5.76 -23.42
CA THR A 11 10.81 -5.70 -21.97
C THR A 11 11.32 -4.35 -21.45
N LEU A 12 11.72 -3.41 -22.32
CA LEU A 12 12.27 -2.11 -21.91
C LEU A 12 11.21 -1.00 -21.71
N LEU A 13 9.95 -1.23 -22.12
CA LEU A 13 8.90 -0.21 -22.07
C LEU A 13 7.97 -0.31 -20.85
N LEU A 14 7.95 -1.44 -20.14
CA LEU A 14 7.10 -1.63 -18.96
C LEU A 14 7.34 -0.64 -17.79
N PRO A 15 8.58 -0.22 -17.47
CA PRO A 15 8.83 0.63 -16.31
C PRO A 15 8.21 2.03 -16.42
N GLN A 16 8.10 2.57 -17.64
CA GLN A 16 7.71 3.97 -17.83
C GLN A 16 6.21 4.21 -17.70
N VAL A 17 5.40 3.23 -18.11
CA VAL A 17 3.93 3.33 -18.04
C VAL A 17 3.46 3.30 -16.58
N LEU A 18 4.13 2.52 -15.72
CA LEU A 18 3.81 2.45 -14.29
C LEU A 18 4.07 3.77 -13.55
N ALA A 19 5.20 4.42 -13.84
CA ALA A 19 5.59 5.64 -13.12
C ALA A 19 4.68 6.84 -13.46
N ALA A 20 4.27 6.96 -14.73
CA ALA A 20 3.42 8.07 -15.17
C ALA A 20 2.00 7.99 -14.60
N THR A 21 1.42 6.79 -14.54
CA THR A 21 0.08 6.58 -13.96
C THR A 21 0.10 6.71 -12.44
N ASP A 22 1.17 6.26 -11.78
CA ASP A 22 1.35 6.38 -10.33
C ASP A 22 1.27 7.83 -9.86
N TYR A 23 1.97 8.76 -10.52
CA TYR A 23 1.93 10.17 -10.14
C TYR A 23 0.49 10.73 -10.14
N GLN A 24 -0.27 10.50 -11.21
CA GLN A 24 -1.64 11.01 -11.31
C GLN A 24 -2.57 10.36 -10.28
N ASN A 25 -2.38 9.06 -10.03
CA ASN A 25 -3.12 8.32 -9.02
C ASN A 25 -2.79 8.84 -7.61
N ALA A 26 -1.51 9.09 -7.31
CA ALA A 26 -1.05 9.65 -6.04
C ALA A 26 -1.64 11.05 -5.79
N MET A 27 -1.69 11.89 -6.82
CA MET A 27 -2.32 13.22 -6.72
C MET A 27 -3.81 13.12 -6.42
N THR A 28 -4.52 12.26 -7.16
CA THR A 28 -5.96 12.01 -6.95
C THR A 28 -6.23 11.47 -5.54
N CYS A 29 -5.40 10.55 -5.07
CA CYS A 29 -5.44 10.03 -3.71
C CYS A 29 -5.26 11.08 -2.63
N GLY A 30 -4.20 11.88 -2.74
CA GLY A 30 -3.85 12.88 -1.74
C GLY A 30 -4.93 13.97 -1.59
N GLN A 31 -5.61 14.31 -2.69
CA GLN A 31 -6.76 15.22 -2.68
C GLN A 31 -7.97 14.64 -1.93
N ARG A 32 -8.23 13.34 -2.10
CA ARG A 32 -9.39 12.66 -1.49
C ARG A 32 -9.16 12.29 -0.03
N PHE A 33 -7.96 11.82 0.30
CA PHE A 33 -7.58 11.35 1.63
C PHE A 33 -6.28 12.00 2.06
N PRO A 34 -6.36 13.18 2.72
CA PRO A 34 -5.18 13.85 3.22
C PRO A 34 -4.36 12.89 4.10
N ARG A 35 -3.05 12.82 3.85
CA ARG A 35 -2.06 11.94 4.51
C ARG A 35 -2.00 10.48 4.04
N ILE A 36 -2.83 10.04 3.10
CA ILE A 36 -2.77 8.64 2.63
C ILE A 36 -1.45 8.31 1.94
N ASN A 37 -0.92 9.22 1.12
CA ASN A 37 0.33 8.97 0.38
C ASN A 37 1.50 8.77 1.34
N GLY A 38 1.60 9.55 2.41
CA GLY A 38 2.63 9.33 3.45
C GLY A 38 2.45 7.98 4.18
N ALA A 39 1.22 7.47 4.26
CA ALA A 39 0.95 6.15 4.82
C ALA A 39 1.38 5.02 3.90
N ILE A 40 1.09 5.16 2.61
CA ILE A 40 1.48 4.24 1.55
C ILE A 40 3.01 4.21 1.44
N GLU A 41 3.65 5.38 1.37
CA GLU A 41 5.10 5.52 1.26
C GLU A 41 5.81 4.85 2.45
N LYS A 42 5.39 5.11 3.69
CA LYS A 42 5.98 4.47 4.87
C LYS A 42 5.77 2.95 4.88
N PHE A 43 4.66 2.46 4.34
CA PHE A 43 4.41 1.02 4.25
C PHE A 43 5.34 0.37 3.21
N CYS A 44 5.39 0.92 2.00
CA CYS A 44 6.18 0.41 0.88
C CYS A 44 7.69 0.54 1.09
N TYR A 45 8.12 1.65 1.72
CA TYR A 45 9.48 1.85 2.22
C TYR A 45 9.55 1.62 3.73
N LYS A 46 9.36 0.36 4.13
CA LYS A 46 9.51 -0.09 5.52
C LYS A 46 10.79 0.47 6.12
N LYS A 47 10.77 0.87 7.39
CA LYS A 47 12.01 1.23 8.10
C LYS A 47 12.58 0.01 8.82
N ASN A 48 13.89 -0.16 8.76
CA ASN A 48 14.60 -1.14 9.58
C ASN A 48 14.74 -0.65 11.04
N THR A 49 15.38 -1.46 11.88
CA THR A 49 15.61 -1.16 13.31
C THR A 49 16.44 0.12 13.54
N SER A 50 17.27 0.50 12.58
CA SER A 50 18.07 1.74 12.61
C SER A 50 17.31 2.96 12.05
N GLY A 51 16.03 2.80 11.70
CA GLY A 51 15.18 3.88 11.16
C GLY A 51 15.43 4.20 9.69
N VAL A 52 16.25 3.43 8.99
CA VAL A 52 16.56 3.60 7.57
C VAL A 52 15.46 2.97 6.72
N ALA A 53 14.98 3.69 5.72
CA ALA A 53 14.01 3.19 4.75
C ALA A 53 14.63 2.07 3.88
N THR A 54 13.92 0.95 3.76
CA THR A 54 14.35 -0.24 3.03
C THR A 54 13.30 -0.62 1.98
N ASN A 55 13.78 -1.18 0.87
CA ASN A 55 12.95 -1.76 -0.19
C ASN A 55 12.95 -3.29 -0.07
N ASP A 56 12.53 -3.80 1.09
CA ASP A 56 12.62 -5.21 1.47
C ASP A 56 11.25 -5.80 1.88
N LEU A 57 10.17 -5.24 1.35
CA LEU A 57 8.82 -5.73 1.61
C LEU A 57 8.65 -7.13 1.01
N VAL A 58 8.31 -8.11 1.85
CA VAL A 58 8.04 -9.49 1.45
C VAL A 58 6.63 -9.88 1.86
N ILE A 59 5.93 -10.64 1.02
CA ILE A 59 4.54 -11.04 1.21
C ILE A 59 4.40 -12.57 0.99
N PRO A 60 3.76 -13.31 1.92
CA PRO A 60 3.28 -12.84 3.22
C PRO A 60 4.43 -12.51 4.18
N SER A 61 4.20 -11.54 5.07
CA SER A 61 5.04 -11.30 6.24
C SER A 61 4.21 -10.72 7.39
N ALA A 62 4.75 -10.80 8.62
CA ALA A 62 4.13 -10.20 9.79
C ALA A 62 3.98 -8.67 9.63
N TYR A 63 4.99 -8.01 9.04
CA TYR A 63 4.94 -6.58 8.75
C TYR A 63 3.81 -6.24 7.76
N ALA A 64 3.74 -6.96 6.63
CA ALA A 64 2.69 -6.76 5.63
C ALA A 64 1.27 -6.96 6.20
N SER A 65 1.11 -7.96 7.09
CA SER A 65 -0.17 -8.33 7.69
C SER A 65 -0.63 -7.38 8.80
N ILE A 66 0.30 -6.86 9.62
CA ILE A 66 -0.01 -5.87 10.66
C ILE A 66 -0.32 -4.51 10.04
N GLY A 67 0.39 -4.18 8.96
CA GLY A 67 0.26 -2.91 8.26
C GLY A 67 0.94 -1.74 8.94
N SER A 68 1.00 -0.61 8.22
CA SER A 68 1.46 0.67 8.75
C SER A 68 0.26 1.49 9.20
N MET A 69 0.31 1.96 10.45
CA MET A 69 -0.77 2.75 11.05
C MET A 69 -0.43 4.24 11.05
N PHE A 70 -1.41 5.06 10.67
CA PHE A 70 -1.34 6.52 10.71
C PHE A 70 -2.53 7.08 11.46
N TYR A 71 -2.26 8.04 12.34
CA TYR A 71 -3.29 8.74 13.10
C TYR A 71 -3.53 10.13 12.48
N GLY A 72 -4.78 10.38 12.08
CA GLY A 72 -5.24 11.70 11.66
C GLY A 72 -5.58 12.60 12.85
N PHE A 73 -5.76 13.91 12.59
CA PHE A 73 -6.03 14.95 13.59
C PHE A 73 -7.32 14.78 14.42
N LYS A 74 -8.13 13.75 14.18
CA LYS A 74 -9.39 13.48 14.90
C LYS A 74 -9.52 12.02 15.37
N GLY A 75 -8.41 11.31 15.54
CA GLY A 75 -8.41 9.90 15.93
C GLY A 75 -8.85 8.94 14.82
N ASN A 76 -9.04 9.43 13.58
CA ASN A 76 -9.22 8.58 12.41
C ASN A 76 -7.94 7.79 12.19
N LYS A 77 -8.07 6.47 12.14
CA LYS A 77 -6.96 5.55 11.94
C LYS A 77 -6.91 5.15 10.47
N LEU A 78 -5.78 5.43 9.84
CA LEU A 78 -5.40 4.95 8.52
C LEU A 78 -4.54 3.71 8.67
N VAL A 79 -4.89 2.63 7.98
CA VAL A 79 -4.08 1.41 7.93
C VAL A 79 -3.82 1.05 6.48
N VAL A 80 -2.55 0.83 6.16
CA VAL A 80 -2.10 0.29 4.86
C VAL A 80 -1.54 -1.09 5.15
N GLN A 81 -2.14 -2.13 4.57
CA GLN A 81 -1.73 -3.53 4.81
C GLN A 81 -1.95 -4.39 3.57
N ILE A 82 -1.17 -5.47 3.46
CA ILE A 82 -1.35 -6.50 2.43
C ILE A 82 -1.48 -7.86 3.12
N THR A 83 -2.60 -8.56 2.88
CA THR A 83 -2.93 -9.84 3.56
C THR A 83 -2.84 -11.08 2.66
N GLY A 84 -2.23 -10.95 1.48
CA GLY A 84 -2.12 -12.04 0.50
C GLY A 84 -1.35 -13.26 1.01
N GLN A 85 -1.71 -14.44 0.50
CA GLN A 85 -1.13 -15.75 0.84
C GLN A 85 -0.30 -16.28 -0.35
N CYS A 86 0.82 -15.62 -0.65
CA CYS A 86 1.75 -16.07 -1.67
C CYS A 86 2.64 -17.20 -1.14
N SER A 87 2.79 -18.29 -1.90
CA SER A 87 3.71 -19.39 -1.59
C SER A 87 4.56 -19.74 -2.82
N PRO A 88 5.90 -19.61 -2.76
CA PRO A 88 6.67 -19.09 -1.63
C PRO A 88 6.44 -17.60 -1.41
N ALA A 89 6.88 -17.06 -0.27
CA ALA A 89 6.83 -15.64 -0.01
C ALA A 89 7.68 -14.87 -1.04
N GLN A 90 7.14 -13.76 -1.55
CA GLN A 90 7.74 -13.00 -2.65
C GLN A 90 8.09 -11.59 -2.21
N TRP A 91 9.22 -11.10 -2.68
CA TRP A 91 9.60 -9.70 -2.55
C TRP A 91 8.73 -8.82 -3.46
N VAL A 92 8.32 -7.67 -2.93
CA VAL A 92 7.53 -6.67 -3.65
C VAL A 92 8.36 -5.40 -3.79
N PRO A 93 8.70 -4.98 -5.02
CA PRO A 93 9.39 -3.72 -5.26
C PRO A 93 8.57 -2.54 -4.75
N ALA A 94 9.22 -1.58 -4.09
CA ALA A 94 8.55 -0.40 -3.54
C ALA A 94 7.77 0.39 -4.61
N GLN A 95 8.33 0.56 -5.82
CA GLN A 95 7.62 1.25 -6.92
C GLN A 95 6.31 0.55 -7.31
N TRP A 96 6.33 -0.80 -7.36
CA TRP A 96 5.12 -1.59 -7.60
C TRP A 96 4.13 -1.47 -6.44
N CYS A 97 4.61 -1.51 -5.20
CA CYS A 97 3.79 -1.29 -4.03
C CYS A 97 3.08 0.08 -4.09
N LEU A 98 3.82 1.16 -4.36
CA LEU A 98 3.28 2.51 -4.48
C LEU A 98 2.21 2.58 -5.57
N SER A 99 2.54 2.14 -6.79
CA SER A 99 1.65 2.22 -7.96
C SER A 99 0.32 1.53 -7.70
N GLN A 100 0.36 0.31 -7.16
CA GLN A 100 -0.86 -0.43 -6.86
C GLN A 100 -1.69 0.27 -5.79
N PHE A 101 -1.07 0.74 -4.71
CA PHE A 101 -1.79 1.41 -3.63
C PHE A 101 -2.43 2.72 -4.08
N HIS A 102 -1.70 3.56 -4.82
CA HIS A 102 -2.22 4.80 -5.34
C HIS A 102 -3.33 4.56 -6.36
N GLU A 103 -3.18 3.58 -7.26
CA GLU A 103 -4.22 3.23 -8.23
C GLU A 103 -5.53 2.84 -7.53
N MET A 104 -5.47 1.88 -6.60
CA MET A 104 -6.64 1.46 -5.85
C MET A 104 -7.28 2.61 -5.07
N CYS A 105 -6.44 3.48 -4.52
CA CYS A 105 -6.92 4.61 -3.75
C CYS A 105 -7.60 5.69 -4.62
N ALA A 106 -7.06 5.95 -5.80
CA ALA A 106 -7.63 6.91 -6.75
C ALA A 106 -9.00 6.45 -7.24
N GLN A 107 -9.15 5.14 -7.48
CA GLN A 107 -10.37 4.52 -8.01
C GLN A 107 -11.41 4.16 -6.94
N ALA A 108 -11.09 4.24 -5.64
CA ALA A 108 -12.00 3.82 -4.57
C ALA A 108 -13.33 4.58 -4.60
N SER A 109 -14.47 3.91 -4.45
CA SER A 109 -15.78 4.58 -4.34
C SER A 109 -16.10 5.11 -2.94
N HIS A 110 -15.40 4.62 -1.92
CA HIS A 110 -15.53 5.03 -0.51
C HIS A 110 -14.14 5.31 0.09
N PRO A 111 -14.03 6.02 1.24
CA PRO A 111 -12.81 6.01 2.04
C PRO A 111 -12.40 4.56 2.25
N LEU A 112 -11.28 4.21 1.62
CA LEU A 112 -10.78 2.85 1.51
C LEU A 112 -10.77 2.21 2.89
N GLY A 113 -11.56 1.15 3.05
CA GLY A 113 -11.54 0.28 4.20
C GLY A 113 -12.85 0.00 4.88
N LYS A 114 -13.06 -1.28 5.19
CA LYS A 114 -14.02 -1.67 6.20
C LYS A 114 -13.57 -1.09 7.54
N VAL A 115 -14.51 -0.52 8.29
CA VAL A 115 -14.36 -0.25 9.71
C VAL A 115 -14.20 -1.61 10.40
N GLU A 116 -12.97 -2.11 10.52
CA GLU A 116 -12.73 -3.30 11.33
C GLU A 116 -12.70 -2.86 12.79
N GLU A 117 -13.84 -3.02 13.44
CA GLU A 117 -14.03 -2.87 14.87
C GLU A 117 -13.23 -3.98 15.55
N ARG A 118 -11.92 -3.78 15.74
CA ARG A 118 -11.14 -4.63 16.65
C ARG A 118 -11.72 -4.42 18.05
N LYS A 119 -12.63 -5.30 18.47
CA LYS A 119 -12.96 -5.55 19.87
C LYS A 119 -11.69 -6.07 20.57
N ARG A 120 -10.68 -5.22 20.77
CA ARG A 120 -9.68 -5.44 21.81
C ARG A 120 -10.35 -5.04 23.11
N GLY A 121 -10.64 -6.04 23.92
CA GLY A 121 -11.24 -5.86 25.22
C GLY A 121 -10.50 -4.81 26.05
N ARG A 122 -11.33 -4.07 26.79
CA ARG A 122 -11.02 -3.22 27.94
C ARG A 122 -10.41 -1.83 27.68
N MET A 123 -11.32 -0.86 27.87
CA MET A 123 -11.17 0.38 28.64
C MET A 123 -10.42 1.53 27.95
N TYR A 124 -11.16 2.40 27.27
CA TYR A 124 -11.27 3.83 27.61
C TYR A 124 -12.59 4.38 27.04
N ARG A 125 -13.32 5.11 27.88
CA ARG A 125 -14.63 5.73 27.60
C ARG A 125 -14.56 6.66 26.38
N GLY A 126 -15.57 6.54 25.51
CA GLY A 126 -16.12 7.68 24.76
C GLY A 126 -15.36 8.11 23.51
N GLY A 127 -15.58 7.43 22.40
CA GLY A 127 -15.20 7.93 21.08
C GLY A 127 -15.33 6.87 20.00
N LYS A 128 -16.37 6.94 19.18
CA LYS A 128 -16.61 6.03 18.04
C LYS A 128 -15.51 6.24 17.00
N GLN A 129 -14.40 5.49 17.10
CA GLN A 129 -13.29 5.56 16.15
C GLN A 129 -13.73 5.05 14.78
N ARG A 130 -13.77 5.93 13.79
CA ARG A 130 -13.95 5.57 12.38
C ARG A 130 -12.58 5.24 11.79
N SER A 131 -12.32 3.95 11.60
CA SER A 131 -11.12 3.46 10.90
C SER A 131 -11.35 3.50 9.39
N GLN A 132 -10.44 4.13 8.65
CA GLN A 132 -10.40 4.11 7.18
C GLN A 132 -9.14 3.31 6.82
N GLY A 133 -9.22 2.10 6.28
CA GLY A 133 -8.04 1.27 5.97
C GLY A 133 -7.96 0.79 4.51
N VAL A 134 -6.85 1.05 3.81
CA VAL A 134 -6.63 0.44 2.50
C VAL A 134 -6.24 -1.03 2.70
N LYS A 135 -7.09 -1.95 2.25
CA LYS A 135 -6.85 -3.41 2.32
C LYS A 135 -6.69 -3.98 0.92
N PHE A 136 -5.56 -4.65 0.69
CA PHE A 136 -5.36 -5.53 -0.46
C PHE A 136 -5.75 -6.96 -0.08
N MET A 137 -6.63 -7.58 -0.89
CA MET A 137 -6.96 -9.01 -0.82
C MET A 137 -5.89 -9.82 -1.53
#